data_AF-A0A3S1SZT3-F1
#
_entry.id   AF-A0A3S1SZT3-F1
#
_cell.length_a   1.000
_cell.length_b   1.000
_cell.length_c   1.000
_cell.angle_alpha   90.00
_cell.angle_beta   90.00
_cell.angle_gamma   90.00
#
_symmetry.space_group_name_H-M   'P 1'
#
loop_
_entity.id
_entity.type
_entity.pdbx_description
1 polymer ?
#
loop_
_entity_poly.entity_id
_entity_poly.type
_entity_poly.pdbx_seq_one_letter_code
_entity_poly.pdbx_strand_id
1 'polypeptide(L)' 'MFKDFDNEDIRGAVRRLCERFPGEYWRKLDADRAYPVDFVNALTEAGYLATLIPEEYGGSGLTLSAAAAVLEEIQRAGCN' A
#
# COMPACT_ATOMS: atom_id res chain seq x y z
N MET A 1 5.24 -21.27 -17.91
CA MET A 1 4.26 -21.44 -16.81
C MET A 1 4.48 -20.29 -15.86
N PHE A 2 3.71 -19.21 -16.00
CA PHE A 2 3.73 -18.13 -15.02
C PHE A 2 3.03 -18.66 -13.78
N LYS A 3 3.71 -18.63 -12.64
CA LYS A 3 3.10 -19.00 -11.35
C LYS A 3 1.98 -17.97 -11.11
N ASP A 4 0.74 -18.42 -10.96
CA ASP A 4 -0.30 -17.58 -10.39
C ASP A 4 0.11 -17.32 -8.94
N PHE A 5 0.65 -16.12 -8.71
CA PHE A 5 0.93 -15.63 -7.37
C PHE A 5 -0.38 -15.03 -6.86
N ASP A 6 -1.12 -15.85 -6.12
CA ASP A 6 -2.29 -15.39 -5.39
C ASP A 6 -1.81 -14.46 -4.27
N ASN A 7 -1.74 -13.16 -4.57
CA ASN A 7 -1.19 -12.13 -3.68
C ASN A 7 -2.08 -11.87 -2.45
N GLU A 8 -2.90 -12.84 -2.01
CA GLU A 8 -3.86 -12.69 -0.93
C GLU A 8 -3.21 -12.27 0.39
N ASP A 9 -2.00 -12.78 0.71
CA ASP A 9 -1.28 -12.34 1.91
C ASP A 9 -0.91 -10.86 1.84
N ILE A 10 -0.45 -10.39 0.68
CA ILE A 10 -0.16 -8.98 0.42
C ILE A 10 -1.44 -8.16 0.53
N ARG A 11 -2.52 -8.62 -0.12
CA ARG A 11 -3.81 -7.93 -0.08
C ARG A 11 -4.35 -7.81 1.35
N GLY A 12 -4.31 -8.91 2.10
CA GLY A 12 -4.74 -8.95 3.49
C GLY A 12 -3.91 -8.03 4.39
N ALA A 13 -2.60 -7.97 4.17
CA ALA A 13 -1.72 -7.09 4.93
C ALA A 13 -1.95 -5.60 4.60
N VAL A 14 -2.12 -5.25 3.32
CA VAL A 14 -2.45 -3.88 2.87
C VAL A 14 -3.82 -3.46 3.40
N ARG A 15 -4.82 -4.36 3.37
CA ARG A 15 -6.15 -4.09 3.93
C ARG A 15 -6.10 -3.73 5.41
N ARG A 16 -5.39 -4.52 6.22
CA ARG A 16 -5.18 -4.23 7.66
C ARG A 16 -4.46 -2.90 7.89
N LEU A 17 -3.52 -2.54 7.01
CA LEU A 17 -2.85 -1.24 7.09
C LEU A 17 -3.86 -0.11 6.80
N CYS A 18 -4.66 -0.24 5.75
CA CYS A 18 -5.66 0.76 5.36
C CYS A 18 -6.76 0.95 6.43
N GLU A 19 -7.14 -0.10 7.16
CA GLU A 19 -8.10 -0.03 8.28
C GLU A 19 -7.67 0.95 9.39
N ARG A 20 -6.37 1.26 9.51
CA ARG A 20 -5.85 2.25 10.46
C ARG A 20 -6.16 3.70 10.06
N PHE A 21 -6.59 3.94 8.83
CA PHE A 21 -6.83 5.26 8.24
C PHE A 21 -8.29 5.41 7.82
N PRO A 22 -9.21 5.59 8.78
CA PRO A 22 -10.65 5.64 8.51
C PRO A 22 -11.03 6.88 7.71
N GLY A 23 -12.24 6.91 7.15
CA GLY A 23 -12.72 8.04 6.34
C GLY A 23 -12.74 9.41 7.05
N GLU A 24 -12.69 9.47 8.38
CA GLU A 24 -12.48 10.74 9.10
C GLU A 24 -11.09 11.35 8.85
N TYR A 25 -10.04 10.52 8.81
CA TYR A 25 -8.68 10.93 8.49
C TYR A 25 -8.63 11.58 7.09
N TRP A 26 -9.18 10.90 6.09
CA TRP A 26 -9.20 11.38 4.71
C TRP A 26 -10.02 12.67 4.55
N ARG A 27 -11.21 12.75 5.17
CA ARG A 27 -12.03 13.98 5.13
C ARG A 27 -11.34 15.18 5.78
N LYS A 28 -10.56 14.95 6.84
CA LYS A 28 -9.77 16.02 7.47
C LYS A 28 -8.67 16.51 6.52
N LEU A 29 -7.93 15.60 5.90
CA LEU A 29 -6.89 15.96 4.93
C LEU A 29 -7.46 16.73 3.75
N ASP A 30 -8.61 16.32 3.21
CA ASP A 30 -9.28 17.02 2.12
C ASP A 30 -9.68 18.45 2.53
N ALA A 31 -10.30 18.62 3.69
CA ALA A 31 -10.68 19.92 4.23
C ALA A 31 -9.46 20.85 4.42
N ASP A 32 -8.34 20.30 4.89
CA ASP A 32 -7.09 21.03 5.16
C ASP A 32 -6.19 21.14 3.90
N ARG A 33 -6.55 20.49 2.78
CA ARG A 33 -5.71 20.30 1.58
C ARG A 33 -4.31 19.77 1.91
N ALA A 34 -4.24 18.86 2.87
CA ALA A 34 -3.00 18.34 3.41
C ALA A 34 -2.57 17.02 2.75
N TYR A 35 -1.27 16.75 2.78
CA TYR A 35 -0.70 15.48 2.30
C TYR A 35 -0.84 14.39 3.37
N PRO A 36 -1.20 13.14 3.00
CA PRO A 36 -1.38 12.02 3.94
C PRO A 36 -0.05 11.45 4.46
N VAL A 37 0.76 12.27 5.15
CA VAL A 37 2.11 11.89 5.64
C VAL A 37 2.08 10.60 6.44
N ASP A 38 1.14 10.44 7.37
CA ASP A 38 1.10 9.27 8.26
C ASP A 38 0.80 7.98 7.50
N PHE A 39 -0.08 8.05 6.49
CA PHE A 39 -0.39 6.92 5.62
C PHE A 39 0.80 6.52 4.75
N VAL A 40 1.48 7.52 4.17
CA VAL A 40 2.66 7.31 3.33
C VAL A 40 3.79 6.70 4.15
N ASN A 41 4.04 7.22 5.35
CA ASN A 41 5.03 6.66 6.28
C ASN A 41 4.69 5.21 6.62
N ALA A 42 3.43 4.90 6.93
CA ALA A 42 3.01 3.53 7.22
C ALA A 42 3.25 2.58 6.04
N LEU A 43 2.96 3.01 4.80
CA LEU A 43 3.24 2.22 3.59
C LEU A 43 4.74 2.06 3.34
N THR A 44 5.55 3.08 3.61
CA THR A 44 7.02 3.04 3.50
C THR A 44 7.62 2.07 4.50
N GLU A 45 7.24 2.17 5.78
CA GLU A 45 7.72 1.28 6.84
C GLU A 45 7.34 -0.18 6.58
N ALA A 46 6.17 -0.41 5.99
CA ALA A 46 5.73 -1.74 5.58
C ALA A 46 6.36 -2.24 4.25
N GLY A 47 7.19 -1.42 3.59
CA GLY A 47 7.91 -1.78 2.36
C GLY A 47 7.08 -1.71 1.07
N TYR A 48 5.83 -1.27 1.13
CA TYR A 48 4.91 -1.30 -0.01
C TYR A 48 5.24 -0.25 -1.09
N LEU A 49 5.82 0.90 -0.71
CA LEU A 49 6.24 1.93 -1.68
C LEU A 49 7.54 1.59 -2.43
N ALA A 50 8.23 0.53 -2.02
CA ALA A 50 9.45 0.04 -2.66
C ALA A 50 9.29 -1.39 -3.20
N THR A 51 8.05 -1.81 -3.49
CA THR A 51 7.69 -3.20 -3.82
C THR A 51 8.53 -3.81 -4.95
N LEU A 52 8.82 -3.03 -6.01
CA LEU A 52 9.57 -3.50 -7.19
C LEU A 52 11.07 -3.26 -7.10
N ILE A 53 11.52 -2.55 -6.07
CA ILE A 53 12.92 -2.15 -5.93
C ILE A 53 13.70 -3.35 -5.38
N PRO A 54 14.86 -3.72 -5.97
CA PRO A 54 15.69 -4.79 -5.44
C PRO A 54 16.10 -4.57 -3.98
N GLU A 55 16.30 -5.66 -3.24
CA GLU A 55 16.68 -5.62 -1.83
C GLU A 55 18.01 -4.89 -1.59
N GLU A 56 18.97 -4.98 -2.53
CA GLU A 56 20.25 -4.26 -2.45
C GLU A 56 20.09 -2.72 -2.43
N TYR A 57 18.93 -2.21 -2.85
CA TYR A 57 18.57 -0.78 -2.80
C TYR A 57 17.49 -0.48 -1.75
N GLY A 58 17.19 -1.44 -0.86
CA GLY A 58 16.25 -1.26 0.25
C GLY A 58 14.77 -1.48 -0.11
N GLY A 59 14.47 -2.13 -1.24
CA GLY A 59 13.11 -2.58 -1.56
C GLY A 59 12.84 -4.04 -1.19
N SER A 60 11.70 -4.57 -1.62
CA SER A 60 11.31 -5.96 -1.34
C SER A 60 11.57 -6.93 -2.51
N GLY A 61 12.01 -6.43 -3.67
CA GLY A 61 12.30 -7.25 -4.85
C GLY A 61 11.12 -8.07 -5.37
N LEU A 62 9.89 -7.69 -5.02
CA LEU A 62 8.68 -8.40 -5.40
C LEU A 62 8.29 -8.11 -6.85
N THR A 63 7.33 -8.88 -7.35
CA THR A 63 6.91 -8.85 -8.75
C THR A 63 5.94 -7.71 -9.06
N LEU A 64 5.75 -7.43 -10.36
CA LEU A 64 4.73 -6.47 -10.82
C LEU A 64 3.32 -6.83 -10.35
N SER A 65 2.97 -8.12 -10.27
CA SER A 65 1.66 -8.54 -9.78
C SER A 65 1.46 -8.19 -8.30
N ALA A 66 2.51 -8.29 -7.47
CA ALA A 66 2.47 -7.87 -6.08
C ALA A 66 2.25 -6.35 -5.95
N ALA A 67 2.99 -5.55 -6.72
CA ALA A 67 2.79 -4.09 -6.75
C ALA A 67 1.37 -3.69 -7.20
N ALA A 68 0.83 -4.40 -8.20
CA ALA A 68 -0.55 -4.19 -8.64
C ALA A 68 -1.55 -4.53 -7.53
N ALA A 69 -1.36 -5.64 -6.81
CA ALA A 69 -2.22 -6.04 -5.69
C ALA A 69 -2.19 -5.02 -4.54
N VAL A 70 -1.03 -4.43 -4.23
CA VAL A 70 -0.91 -3.35 -3.23
C VAL A 70 -1.77 -2.15 -3.63
N LEU A 71 -1.59 -1.64 -4.85
CA LEU A 71 -2.30 -0.45 -5.32
C LEU A 71 -3.81 -0.70 -5.45
N GLU A 72 -4.21 -1.88 -5.91
CA GLU A 72 -5.63 -2.27 -5.97
C GLU A 72 -6.28 -2.23 -4.59
N GLU A 73 -5.65 -2.79 -3.56
CA GLU A 73 -6.26 -2.81 -2.23
C GLU A 73 -6.31 -1.43 -1.57
N ILE A 74 -5.29 -0.57 -1.80
CA ILE A 74 -5.31 0.82 -1.35
C ILE A 74 -6.53 1.55 -1.92
N GLN A 75 -6.75 1.44 -3.23
CA GLN A 75 -7.87 2.08 -3.91
C GLN A 75 -9.22 1.46 -3.54
N ARG A 76 -9.27 0.12 -3.38
CA ARG A 76 -10.46 -0.59 -2.90
C ARG A 76 -10.88 -0.12 -1.51
N ALA A 77 -9.92 0.20 -0.64
CA ALA A 77 -10.17 0.71 0.70
C ALA A 77 -10.54 2.21 0.72
N GLY A 78 -10.55 2.90 -0.43
CA GLY A 78 -10.85 4.33 -0.51
C GLY A 78 -9.75 5.21 0.10
N CYS A 79 -8.51 4.72 0.14
CA CYS A 79 -7.36 5.46 0.63
C CYS A 79 -6.70 6.23 -0.52
N ASN A 80 -7.25 7.41 -0.86
CA ASN A 80 -6.79 8.27 -1.96
C ASN A 80 -6.93 9.76 -1.69
#